data_AF-A0A961F9N4-F1
#
_entry.id   AF-A0A961F9N4-F1
#
_cell.length_a   1.000
_cell.length_b   1.000
_cell.length_c   1.000
_cell.angle_alpha   90.00
_cell.angle_beta   90.00
_cell.angle_gamma   90.00
#
_symmetry.space_group_name_H-M   'P 1'
#
loop_
_entity.id
_entity.type
_entity.pdbx_description
1 polymer ?
#
loop_
_entity_poly.entity_id
_entity_poly.type
_entity_poly.pdbx_seq_one_letter_code
_entity_poly.pdbx_strand_id
1 'polypeptide(L)'
;AAVTLVNHLTNLGAFLIVTWRLVQWLGNAGYAAAFFLALPVFLIGLEVLPKKLFRRFPFRMLRNLTPLLVVVGWLRPVFRGLIRRTEGLGEDTGKPAQLSQARSDLIDLANMLAERGQMEPSAAQLVRHILNYRRLTAQDLMLPLNRSYALSPEMTTSAALILSRERACDWLPVMGTDGKIIGVFEAPFCPPNLPEDRLVRQHMRALDTVASGDTALSVLQRMRRRGRMVAIVSDGSHDAVGLVTEDDLLRPLFSDQ
;
A
#
# COMPACT_ATOMS: atom_id res chain seq x y z
N ALA A 1 10.17 13.34 -13.49
CA ALA A 1 11.13 13.35 -14.61
C ALA A 1 11.45 14.76 -15.11
N ALA A 2 10.47 15.58 -15.52
CA ALA A 2 10.75 16.91 -16.08
C ALA A 2 11.43 17.89 -15.09
N VAL A 3 11.01 17.91 -13.82
CA VAL A 3 11.59 18.81 -12.79
C VAL A 3 13.07 18.50 -12.53
N THR A 4 13.44 17.22 -12.48
CA THR A 4 14.83 16.80 -12.29
C THR A 4 15.67 17.07 -13.53
N LEU A 5 15.12 16.88 -14.73
CA LEU A 5 15.79 17.20 -15.99
C LEU A 5 16.10 18.70 -16.10
N VAL A 6 15.12 19.57 -15.80
CA VAL A 6 15.29 21.03 -15.80
C VAL A 6 16.34 21.45 -14.76
N ASN A 7 16.37 20.81 -13.59
CA ASN A 7 17.37 21.09 -12.57
C ASN A 7 18.79 20.73 -13.04
N HIS A 8 18.97 19.56 -13.67
CA HIS A 8 20.27 19.15 -14.21
C HIS A 8 20.71 20.03 -15.39
N LEU A 9 19.79 20.42 -16.27
CA LEU A 9 20.08 21.33 -17.40
C LEU A 9 20.45 22.74 -16.92
N THR A 10 19.75 23.25 -15.91
CA THR A 10 20.05 24.58 -15.32
C THR A 10 21.40 24.57 -14.62
N ASN A 11 21.71 23.50 -13.88
CA ASN A 11 23.01 23.32 -13.24
C ASN A 11 24.14 23.21 -14.27
N LEU A 12 23.94 22.46 -15.35
CA LEU A 12 24.93 22.34 -16.42
C LEU A 12 25.16 23.69 -17.12
N GLY A 13 24.08 24.43 -17.41
CA GLY A 13 24.16 25.76 -18.01
C GLY A 13 24.90 26.78 -17.14
N ALA A 14 24.59 26.83 -15.84
CA ALA A 14 25.26 27.71 -14.91
C ALA A 14 26.75 27.35 -14.73
N PHE A 15 27.09 26.05 -14.70
CA PHE A 15 28.47 25.59 -14.66
C PHE A 15 29.26 26.01 -15.91
N LEU A 16 28.65 25.89 -17.10
CA LEU A 16 29.26 26.30 -18.37
C LEU A 16 29.51 27.82 -18.42
N ILE A 17 28.57 28.64 -17.96
CA ILE A 17 28.71 30.10 -17.96
C ILE A 17 29.86 30.55 -17.04
N VAL A 18 29.95 29.96 -15.84
CA VAL A 18 31.01 30.27 -14.87
C VAL A 18 32.37 29.80 -15.39
N THR A 19 32.44 28.58 -15.92
CA THR A 19 33.67 28.03 -16.49
C THR A 19 34.15 28.88 -17.67
N TRP A 20 33.25 29.25 -18.58
CA TRP A 20 33.56 30.13 -19.70
C TRP A 20 34.10 31.49 -19.24
N ARG A 21 33.49 32.09 -18.22
CA ARG A 21 33.96 33.37 -17.66
C ARG A 21 35.35 33.26 -17.00
N LEU A 22 35.60 32.15 -16.30
CA LEU A 22 36.87 31.92 -15.59
C LEU A 22 38.03 31.68 -16.57
N VAL A 23 37.76 30.95 -17.66
CA VAL A 23 38.70 30.72 -18.77
C VAL A 23 39.03 32.02 -19.49
N GLN A 24 38.05 32.92 -19.68
CA GLN A 24 38.33 34.24 -20.28
C GLN A 24 39.25 35.12 -19.43
N TRP A 25 39.21 34.97 -18.10
CA TRP A 25 40.05 35.77 -17.19
C TRP A 25 41.45 35.18 -16.97
N LEU A 26 41.60 33.85 -16.94
CA LEU A 26 42.86 33.18 -16.61
C LEU A 26 43.52 32.44 -17.80
N GLY A 27 42.92 32.49 -18.99
CA GLY A 27 43.41 31.77 -20.17
C GLY A 27 43.48 30.26 -19.92
N ASN A 28 44.56 29.59 -20.36
CA ASN A 28 44.71 28.14 -20.23
C ASN A 28 44.76 27.65 -18.77
N ALA A 29 45.23 28.48 -17.82
CA ALA A 29 45.21 28.16 -16.39
C ALA A 29 43.77 28.19 -15.82
N GLY A 30 42.84 28.86 -16.50
CA GLY A 30 41.43 28.90 -16.14
C GLY A 30 40.72 27.55 -16.28
N TYR A 31 41.15 26.68 -17.20
CA TYR A 31 40.59 25.32 -17.32
C TYR A 31 40.93 24.45 -16.11
N ALA A 32 42.18 24.49 -15.66
CA ALA A 32 42.62 23.75 -14.47
C ALA A 32 41.96 24.29 -13.19
N ALA A 33 41.87 25.61 -13.05
CA ALA A 33 41.18 26.25 -11.93
C ALA A 33 39.66 25.95 -11.92
N ALA A 34 39.02 25.91 -13.09
CA ALA A 34 37.60 25.56 -13.20
C ALA A 34 37.34 24.11 -12.78
N PHE A 35 38.21 23.18 -13.18
CA PHE A 35 38.05 21.77 -12.85
C PHE A 35 38.31 21.47 -11.37
N PHE A 36 39.41 22.00 -10.80
CA PHE A 36 39.79 21.68 -9.43
C PHE A 36 39.11 22.52 -8.35
N LEU A 37 38.75 23.77 -8.65
CA LEU A 37 38.22 24.70 -7.65
C LEU A 37 36.75 25.04 -7.91
N ALA A 38 36.38 25.37 -9.16
CA ALA A 38 35.01 25.79 -9.45
C ALA A 38 34.02 24.61 -9.39
N LEU A 39 34.40 23.42 -9.86
CA LEU A 39 33.56 22.22 -9.86
C LEU A 39 33.10 21.80 -8.45
N PRO A 40 33.98 21.59 -7.44
CA PRO A 40 33.54 21.22 -6.10
C PRO A 40 32.75 22.34 -5.40
N VAL A 41 33.15 23.61 -5.57
CA VAL A 41 32.42 24.76 -5.01
C VAL A 41 31.02 24.87 -5.60
N PHE A 42 30.87 24.60 -6.89
CA PHE A 42 29.59 24.62 -7.58
C PHE A 42 28.71 23.43 -7.19
N LEU A 43 29.27 22.23 -7.11
CA LEU A 43 28.53 21.02 -6.72
C LEU A 43 28.01 21.14 -5.28
N ILE A 44 28.84 21.67 -4.38
CA ILE A 44 28.45 21.91 -2.99
C ILE A 44 27.46 23.09 -2.89
N GLY A 45 27.74 24.21 -3.57
CA GLY A 45 26.97 25.45 -3.48
C GLY A 45 25.63 25.44 -4.22
N LEU A 46 25.56 24.83 -5.40
CA LEU A 46 24.37 24.83 -6.27
C LEU A 46 23.54 23.55 -6.17
N GLU A 47 24.15 22.42 -5.77
CA GLU A 47 23.43 21.15 -5.72
C GLU A 47 23.16 20.67 -4.29
N VAL A 48 24.14 20.73 -3.39
CA VAL A 48 24.01 20.18 -2.04
C VAL A 48 23.42 21.18 -1.04
N LEU A 49 23.88 22.44 -1.07
CA LEU A 49 23.40 23.50 -0.18
C LEU A 49 21.90 23.79 -0.32
N PRO A 50 21.35 24.08 -1.53
CA PRO A 50 19.94 24.41 -1.67
C PRO A 50 19.05 23.21 -1.32
N LYS A 51 19.43 21.97 -1.66
CA LYS A 51 18.68 20.76 -1.27
C LYS A 51 18.60 20.59 0.25
N LYS A 52 19.68 20.92 0.98
CA LYS A 52 19.69 20.85 2.45
C LYS A 52 18.97 22.03 3.11
N LEU A 53 19.07 23.23 2.55
CA LEU A 53 18.44 24.45 3.09
C LEU A 53 16.91 24.46 2.87
N PHE A 54 16.43 24.00 1.70
CA PHE A 54 15.00 23.85 1.42
C PHE A 54 14.32 22.85 2.35
N ARG A 55 15.03 21.81 2.79
CA ARG A 55 14.52 20.84 3.79
C ARG A 55 14.36 21.44 5.19
N ARG A 56 15.07 22.53 5.51
CA ARG A 56 15.12 23.11 6.86
C ARG A 56 14.26 24.37 7.01
N PHE A 57 14.04 25.16 5.94
CA PHE A 57 13.24 26.40 5.99
C PHE A 57 12.41 26.66 4.70
N PRO A 58 11.29 25.96 4.47
CA PRO A 58 10.51 26.05 3.23
C PRO A 58 9.85 27.43 2.99
N PHE A 59 9.44 28.14 4.04
CA PHE A 59 8.61 29.35 3.89
C PHE A 59 9.38 30.67 3.66
N ARG A 60 10.67 30.75 4.05
CA ARG A 60 11.42 32.03 4.04
C ARG A 60 12.16 32.29 2.71
N MET A 61 12.55 31.23 1.99
CA MET A 61 13.14 31.33 0.65
C MET A 61 12.10 31.58 -0.46
N LEU A 62 10.84 31.17 -0.25
CA LEU A 62 9.77 31.34 -1.24
C LEU A 62 9.46 32.82 -1.55
N ARG A 63 9.65 33.70 -0.56
CA ARG A 63 9.41 35.15 -0.67
C ARG A 63 10.48 35.89 -1.48
N ASN A 64 11.73 35.43 -1.46
CA ASN A 64 12.81 36.05 -2.26
C ASN A 64 12.91 35.47 -3.68
N LEU A 65 12.42 34.24 -3.89
CA LEU A 65 12.39 33.58 -5.21
C LEU A 65 11.08 33.81 -5.98
N THR A 66 10.16 34.62 -5.44
CA THR A 66 8.89 34.99 -6.09
C THR A 66 9.05 35.57 -7.50
N PRO A 67 9.98 36.51 -7.81
CA PRO A 67 10.11 37.02 -9.17
C PRO A 67 10.61 35.94 -10.16
N LEU A 68 11.44 35.00 -9.71
CA LEU A 68 11.92 33.89 -10.54
C LEU A 68 10.81 32.86 -10.81
N LEU A 69 9.93 32.62 -9.83
CA LEU A 69 8.75 31.76 -9.99
C LEU A 69 7.74 32.33 -11.00
N VAL A 70 7.62 33.66 -11.09
CA VAL A 70 6.79 34.32 -12.11
C VAL A 70 7.37 34.12 -13.51
N VAL A 71 8.68 34.26 -13.69
CA VAL A 71 9.37 34.01 -14.98
C VAL A 71 9.24 32.53 -15.40
N VAL A 72 9.41 31.60 -14.47
CA VAL A 72 9.16 30.16 -14.72
C VAL A 72 7.66 29.91 -15.02
N GLY A 73 6.77 30.70 -14.41
CA GLY A 73 5.33 30.72 -14.69
C GLY A 73 5.00 31.09 -16.14
N TRP A 74 5.74 32.04 -16.73
CA TRP A 74 5.59 32.45 -18.13
C TRP A 74 6.07 31.39 -19.14
N LEU A 75 6.98 30.49 -18.75
CA LEU A 75 7.41 29.36 -19.58
C LEU A 75 6.48 28.14 -19.49
N ARG A 76 5.51 28.12 -18.56
CA ARG A 76 4.53 27.02 -18.40
C ARG A 76 3.74 26.64 -19.67
N PRO A 77 3.26 27.55 -20.54
CA PRO A 77 2.58 27.15 -21.77
C PRO A 77 3.53 26.45 -22.77
N VAL A 78 4.79 26.86 -22.83
CA VAL A 78 5.82 26.24 -23.70
C VAL A 78 6.12 24.81 -23.24
N PHE A 79 6.29 24.60 -21.93
CA PHE A 79 6.47 23.26 -21.37
C PHE A 79 5.22 22.38 -21.54
N ARG A 80 4.00 22.92 -21.42
CA ARG A 80 2.76 22.16 -21.68
C ARG A 80 2.63 21.75 -23.16
N GLY A 81 3.06 22.60 -24.09
CA GLY A 81 3.07 22.27 -25.52
C GLY A 81 4.07 21.17 -25.87
N LEU A 82 5.24 21.17 -25.22
CA LEU A 82 6.27 20.16 -25.43
C LEU A 82 5.90 18.80 -24.82
N ILE A 83 5.26 18.81 -23.65
CA ILE A 83 4.76 17.61 -22.97
C ILE A 83 3.60 16.96 -23.76
N ARG A 84 2.68 17.75 -24.32
CA ARG A 84 1.60 17.23 -25.18
C ARG A 84 2.09 16.50 -26.43
N ARG A 85 3.27 16.85 -26.98
CA ARG A 85 3.86 16.11 -28.10
C ARG A 85 4.49 14.78 -27.69
N THR A 86 4.83 14.61 -26.42
CA THR A 86 5.31 13.33 -25.87
C THR A 86 4.19 12.47 -25.28
N GLU A 87 3.02 13.06 -24.98
CA GLU A 87 1.86 12.38 -24.38
C GLU A 87 0.93 11.71 -25.40
N GLY A 88 1.17 11.83 -26.70
CA GLY A 88 0.44 11.06 -27.74
C GLY A 88 0.74 9.55 -27.73
N LEU A 89 1.51 9.05 -26.77
CA LEU A 89 1.95 7.64 -26.67
C LEU A 89 1.82 7.06 -25.25
N GLY A 90 1.04 7.68 -24.35
CA GLY A 90 0.96 7.17 -22.98
C GLY A 90 -0.16 7.74 -22.14
N GLU A 91 -1.41 7.51 -22.56
CA GLU A 91 -2.55 7.67 -21.66
C GLU A 91 -2.56 6.54 -20.60
N ASP A 92 -2.36 6.95 -19.35
CA ASP A 92 -3.04 6.49 -18.13
C ASP A 92 -2.93 5.04 -17.61
N THR A 93 -1.87 4.29 -17.94
CA THR A 93 -1.65 2.93 -17.34
C THR A 93 -0.40 2.82 -16.41
N GLY A 94 0.26 3.92 -16.04
CA GLY A 94 1.62 3.89 -15.46
C GLY A 94 1.78 3.72 -13.93
N LYS A 95 0.75 3.98 -13.12
CA LYS A 95 0.87 3.89 -11.64
C LYS A 95 0.97 2.46 -11.08
N PRO A 96 0.23 1.44 -11.55
CA PRO A 96 0.38 0.09 -11.03
C PRO A 96 1.72 -0.55 -11.46
N ALA A 97 2.20 -0.28 -12.67
CA ALA A 97 3.43 -0.85 -13.20
C ALA A 97 4.68 -0.39 -12.42
N GLN A 98 4.82 0.92 -12.16
CA GLN A 98 5.96 1.45 -11.40
C GLN A 98 5.99 0.95 -9.94
N LEU A 99 4.82 0.84 -9.30
CA LEU A 99 4.73 0.29 -7.95
C LEU A 99 4.95 -1.23 -7.91
N SER A 100 4.60 -1.96 -8.98
CA SER A 100 4.92 -3.38 -9.07
C SER A 100 6.43 -3.59 -9.26
N GLN A 101 7.06 -2.79 -10.11
CA GLN A 101 8.49 -2.85 -10.39
C GLN A 101 9.35 -2.49 -9.17
N ALA A 102 9.03 -1.39 -8.47
CA ALA A 102 9.74 -1.03 -7.24
C ALA A 102 9.63 -2.11 -6.13
N ARG A 103 8.59 -2.96 -6.17
CA ARG A 103 8.43 -4.07 -5.21
C ARG A 103 9.24 -5.30 -5.63
N SER A 104 9.24 -5.67 -6.91
CA SER A 104 10.10 -6.76 -7.40
C SER A 104 11.55 -6.45 -7.09
N ASP A 105 11.98 -5.21 -7.33
CA ASP A 105 13.33 -4.75 -7.01
C ASP A 105 13.67 -4.91 -5.52
N LEU A 106 12.70 -4.64 -4.62
CA LEU A 106 12.89 -4.84 -3.17
C LEU A 106 12.96 -6.32 -2.76
N ILE A 107 12.17 -7.19 -3.40
CA ILE A 107 12.24 -8.64 -3.16
C ILE A 107 13.59 -9.18 -3.63
N ASP A 108 14.05 -8.74 -4.80
CA ASP A 108 15.34 -9.15 -5.38
C ASP A 108 16.52 -8.66 -4.52
N LEU A 109 16.45 -7.45 -3.99
CA LEU A 109 17.42 -6.93 -3.02
C LEU A 109 17.43 -7.77 -1.73
N ALA A 110 16.27 -8.14 -1.19
CA ALA A 110 16.21 -8.98 0.00
C ALA A 110 16.83 -10.37 -0.25
N ASN A 111 16.55 -10.98 -1.41
CA ASN A 111 17.15 -12.27 -1.80
C ASN A 111 18.67 -12.15 -1.95
N MET A 112 19.17 -11.11 -2.62
CA MET A 112 20.61 -10.86 -2.78
C MET A 112 21.32 -10.67 -1.43
N LEU A 113 20.69 -10.01 -0.46
CA LEU A 113 21.26 -9.84 0.88
C LEU A 113 21.31 -11.17 1.65
N ALA A 114 20.31 -12.03 1.48
CA ALA A 114 20.30 -13.37 2.06
C ALA A 114 21.38 -14.27 1.46
N GLU A 115 21.54 -14.27 0.13
CA GLU A 115 22.60 -15.03 -0.57
C GLU A 115 24.01 -14.59 -0.14
N ARG A 116 24.19 -13.29 0.16
CA ARG A 116 25.46 -12.74 0.65
C ARG A 116 25.68 -12.96 2.15
N GLY A 117 24.78 -13.66 2.83
CA GLY A 117 24.83 -13.91 4.28
C GLY A 117 24.69 -12.63 5.14
N GLN A 118 24.23 -11.52 4.56
CA GLN A 118 24.00 -10.25 5.27
C GLN A 118 22.60 -10.17 5.87
N MET A 119 21.72 -11.10 5.49
CA MET A 119 20.37 -11.24 6.01
C MET A 119 20.10 -12.72 6.23
N GLU A 120 19.39 -13.04 7.30
CA GLU A 120 18.96 -14.40 7.56
C GLU A 120 17.85 -14.79 6.57
N PRO A 121 17.82 -16.01 6.02
CA PRO A 121 16.80 -16.42 5.05
C PRO A 121 15.37 -16.23 5.54
N SER A 122 15.10 -16.43 6.84
CA SER A 122 13.75 -16.22 7.38
C SER A 122 13.32 -14.74 7.29
N ALA A 123 14.28 -13.81 7.44
CA ALA A 123 14.00 -12.37 7.35
C ALA A 123 13.68 -11.95 5.91
N ALA A 124 14.38 -12.50 4.92
CA ALA A 124 14.07 -12.25 3.51
C ALA A 124 12.69 -12.80 3.11
N GLN A 125 12.33 -13.96 3.65
CA GLN A 125 11.02 -14.58 3.48
C GLN A 125 9.89 -13.73 4.08
N LEU A 126 10.09 -13.22 5.29
CA LEU A 126 9.14 -12.31 5.94
C LEU A 126 8.92 -11.02 5.13
N VAL A 127 9.99 -10.42 4.58
CA VAL A 127 9.88 -9.25 3.70
C VAL A 127 9.02 -9.56 2.48
N ARG A 128 9.22 -10.74 1.87
CA ARG A 128 8.41 -11.20 0.74
C ARG A 128 6.94 -11.36 1.12
N HIS A 129 6.64 -11.97 2.27
CA HIS A 129 5.28 -12.13 2.78
C HIS A 129 4.59 -10.78 2.99
N ILE A 130 5.26 -9.82 3.64
CA ILE A 130 4.70 -8.48 3.84
C ILE A 130 4.41 -7.76 2.52
N LEU A 131 5.33 -7.84 1.55
CA LEU A 131 5.14 -7.19 0.25
C LEU A 131 4.00 -7.80 -0.55
N ASN A 132 3.82 -9.12 -0.47
CA ASN A 132 2.72 -9.84 -1.14
C ASN A 132 1.38 -9.62 -0.42
N TYR A 133 1.37 -9.61 0.91
CA TYR A 133 0.16 -9.38 1.72
C TYR A 133 -0.56 -8.08 1.37
N ARG A 134 0.19 -7.04 0.98
CA ARG A 134 -0.39 -5.76 0.55
C ARG A 134 -1.26 -5.85 -0.71
N ARG A 135 -1.19 -6.94 -1.47
CA ARG A 135 -2.04 -7.18 -2.65
C ARG A 135 -3.30 -7.96 -2.32
N LEU A 136 -3.30 -8.68 -1.19
CA LEU A 136 -4.42 -9.52 -0.81
C LEU A 136 -5.63 -8.66 -0.42
N THR A 137 -6.77 -9.07 -0.93
CA THR A 137 -8.07 -8.46 -0.64
C THR A 137 -8.88 -9.36 0.30
N ALA A 138 -9.98 -8.83 0.82
CA ALA A 138 -10.94 -9.63 1.58
C ALA A 138 -11.45 -10.82 0.76
N GLN A 139 -11.64 -10.64 -0.55
CA GLN A 139 -12.07 -11.70 -1.46
C GLN A 139 -11.07 -12.86 -1.59
N ASP A 140 -9.77 -12.58 -1.53
CA ASP A 140 -8.73 -13.61 -1.68
C ASP A 140 -8.62 -14.51 -0.44
N LEU A 141 -8.98 -13.99 0.73
CA LEU A 141 -8.81 -14.64 2.02
C LEU A 141 -10.13 -15.08 2.67
N MET A 142 -11.27 -14.75 2.06
CA MET A 142 -12.57 -15.16 2.59
C MET A 142 -12.81 -16.66 2.40
N LEU A 143 -13.55 -17.25 3.33
CA LEU A 143 -14.23 -18.51 3.13
C LEU A 143 -15.51 -18.26 2.28
N PRO A 144 -15.59 -18.79 1.04
CA PRO A 144 -16.76 -18.58 0.20
C PRO A 144 -17.99 -19.24 0.82
N LEU A 145 -19.16 -18.60 0.70
CA LEU A 145 -20.39 -19.15 1.29
C LEU A 145 -20.76 -20.53 0.75
N ASN A 146 -20.46 -20.81 -0.52
CA ASN A 146 -20.70 -22.11 -1.15
C ASN A 146 -19.91 -23.25 -0.49
N ARG A 147 -18.83 -22.92 0.23
CA ARG A 147 -18.02 -23.89 1.00
C ARG A 147 -18.28 -23.79 2.50
N SER A 148 -19.14 -22.88 2.92
CA SER A 148 -19.52 -22.69 4.32
C SER A 148 -20.77 -23.50 4.67
N TYR A 149 -20.87 -23.91 5.92
CA TYR A 149 -22.08 -24.55 6.46
C TYR A 149 -22.94 -23.49 7.12
N ALA A 150 -24.05 -23.12 6.49
CA ALA A 150 -25.00 -22.18 7.06
C ALA A 150 -26.02 -22.88 7.96
N LEU A 151 -26.38 -22.23 9.06
CA LEU A 151 -27.42 -22.66 9.99
C LEU A 151 -28.75 -21.97 9.68
N SER A 152 -29.84 -22.69 9.92
CA SER A 152 -31.18 -22.11 9.91
C SER A 152 -31.44 -21.36 11.22
N PRO A 153 -32.14 -20.20 11.19
CA PRO A 153 -32.50 -19.44 12.39
C PRO A 153 -33.42 -20.22 13.35
N GLU A 154 -34.19 -21.16 12.80
CA GLU A 154 -35.13 -22.04 13.53
C GLU A 154 -34.47 -23.32 14.05
N MET A 155 -33.17 -23.52 13.78
CA MET A 155 -32.42 -24.64 14.33
C MET A 155 -32.20 -24.45 15.83
N THR A 156 -32.18 -25.54 16.60
CA THR A 156 -31.82 -25.50 18.02
C THR A 156 -30.33 -25.25 18.18
N THR A 157 -29.96 -24.55 19.26
CA THR A 157 -28.56 -24.27 19.59
C THR A 157 -27.77 -25.54 19.90
N SER A 158 -28.43 -26.57 20.45
CA SER A 158 -27.81 -27.89 20.69
C SER A 158 -27.37 -28.55 19.38
N ALA A 159 -28.24 -28.57 18.37
CA ALA A 159 -27.92 -29.11 17.06
C ALA A 159 -26.84 -28.27 16.34
N ALA A 160 -26.87 -26.94 16.48
CA ALA A 160 -25.82 -26.06 15.97
C ALA A 160 -24.45 -26.34 16.61
N LEU A 161 -24.39 -26.60 17.92
CA LEU A 161 -23.15 -26.96 18.62
C LEU A 161 -22.61 -28.33 18.20
N ILE A 162 -23.49 -29.30 17.94
CA ILE A 162 -23.09 -30.60 17.39
C ILE A 162 -22.46 -30.41 16.01
N LEU A 163 -23.11 -29.66 15.12
CA LEU A 163 -22.58 -29.34 13.80
C LEU A 163 -21.24 -28.60 13.85
N SER A 164 -21.09 -27.65 14.77
CA SER A 164 -19.82 -26.95 15.01
C SER A 164 -18.69 -27.91 15.33
N ARG A 165 -18.92 -28.88 16.21
CA ARG A 165 -17.94 -29.90 16.60
C ARG A 165 -17.63 -30.88 15.48
N GLU A 166 -18.65 -31.35 14.76
CA GLU A 166 -18.47 -32.27 13.64
C GLU A 166 -17.69 -31.64 12.49
N ARG A 167 -17.88 -30.34 12.25
CA ARG A 167 -17.22 -29.60 11.18
C ARG A 167 -15.95 -28.87 11.61
N ALA A 168 -15.58 -28.95 12.89
CA ALA A 168 -14.47 -28.20 13.48
C ALA A 168 -14.51 -26.70 13.11
N CYS A 169 -15.71 -26.10 13.14
CA CYS A 169 -15.94 -24.71 12.76
C CYS A 169 -16.52 -23.95 13.95
N ASP A 170 -15.81 -22.93 14.42
CA ASP A 170 -16.22 -22.11 15.56
C ASP A 170 -17.25 -21.03 15.21
N TRP A 171 -17.29 -20.62 13.94
CA TRP A 171 -18.17 -19.57 13.43
C TRP A 171 -19.03 -20.10 12.30
N LEU A 172 -20.34 -20.12 12.50
CA LEU A 172 -21.30 -20.61 11.52
C LEU A 172 -22.23 -19.47 11.07
N PRO A 173 -22.31 -19.15 9.77
CA PRO A 173 -23.26 -18.17 9.27
C PRO A 173 -24.69 -18.64 9.52
N VAL A 174 -25.57 -17.72 9.89
CA VAL A 174 -27.01 -17.97 10.02
C VAL A 174 -27.71 -17.37 8.81
N MET A 175 -28.33 -18.22 8.00
CA MET A 175 -29.00 -17.82 6.76
C MET A 175 -30.51 -17.77 6.98
N GLY A 176 -31.11 -16.63 6.68
CA GLY A 176 -32.56 -16.44 6.71
C GLY A 176 -33.29 -17.24 5.64
N THR A 177 -34.62 -17.25 5.76
CA THR A 177 -35.54 -17.81 4.74
C THR A 177 -35.33 -17.20 3.36
N ASP A 178 -34.84 -15.96 3.32
CA ASP A 178 -34.67 -15.16 2.11
C ASP A 178 -33.31 -15.42 1.43
N GLY A 179 -32.52 -16.40 1.93
CA GLY A 179 -31.18 -16.73 1.44
C GLY A 179 -30.08 -15.75 1.87
N LYS A 180 -30.42 -14.72 2.65
CA LYS A 180 -29.47 -13.71 3.15
C LYS A 180 -28.89 -14.10 4.51
N ILE A 181 -27.64 -13.72 4.77
CA ILE A 181 -27.03 -13.89 6.08
C ILE A 181 -27.62 -12.85 7.05
N ILE A 182 -28.22 -13.32 8.14
CA ILE A 182 -28.80 -12.45 9.17
C ILE A 182 -27.81 -12.27 10.33
N GLY A 183 -26.89 -13.22 10.54
CA GLY A 183 -25.87 -13.13 11.58
C GLY A 183 -24.92 -14.31 11.57
N VAL A 184 -24.17 -14.44 12.66
CA VAL A 184 -23.28 -15.58 12.91
C VAL A 184 -23.58 -16.20 14.26
N PHE A 185 -23.48 -17.52 14.33
CA PHE A 185 -23.45 -18.26 15.56
C PHE A 185 -22.00 -18.53 15.94
N GLU A 186 -21.60 -18.06 17.13
CA GLU A 186 -20.24 -18.22 17.66
C GLU A 186 -20.25 -19.34 18.71
N ALA A 187 -19.82 -20.55 18.32
CA ALA A 187 -19.86 -21.72 19.19
C ALA A 187 -19.03 -21.57 20.48
N PRO A 188 -17.81 -20.97 20.46
CA PRO A 188 -17.00 -20.79 21.68
C PRO A 188 -17.63 -19.86 22.73
N PHE A 189 -18.55 -18.98 22.33
CA PHE A 189 -19.21 -18.03 23.23
C PHE A 189 -20.55 -18.54 23.76
N CYS A 190 -20.98 -19.74 23.35
CA CYS A 190 -22.18 -20.34 23.89
C CYS A 190 -21.88 -20.87 25.31
N PRO A 191 -22.68 -20.50 26.33
CA PRO A 191 -22.50 -21.05 27.66
C PRO A 191 -22.78 -22.56 27.65
N PRO A 192 -22.06 -23.36 28.46
CA PRO A 192 -22.16 -24.82 28.47
C PRO A 192 -23.53 -25.35 28.92
N ASN A 193 -24.31 -24.55 29.66
CA ASN A 193 -25.62 -24.92 30.21
C ASN A 193 -26.77 -24.25 29.44
N LEU A 194 -26.74 -24.28 28.11
CA LEU A 194 -27.83 -23.70 27.32
C LEU A 194 -29.03 -24.66 27.25
N PRO A 195 -30.28 -24.20 27.49
CA PRO A 195 -31.47 -25.03 27.31
C PRO A 195 -31.57 -25.55 25.87
N GLU A 196 -31.92 -26.81 25.68
CA GLU A 196 -31.98 -27.46 24.35
C GLU A 196 -33.02 -26.82 23.41
N ASP A 197 -34.05 -26.19 23.96
CA ASP A 197 -35.14 -25.55 23.20
C ASP A 197 -34.78 -24.16 22.65
N ARG A 198 -33.59 -23.63 22.95
CA ARG A 198 -33.19 -22.33 22.43
C ARG A 198 -32.86 -22.40 20.96
N LEU A 199 -33.31 -21.38 20.24
CA LEU A 199 -33.13 -21.25 18.80
C LEU A 199 -31.87 -20.45 18.48
N VAL A 200 -31.21 -20.78 17.37
CA VAL A 200 -30.01 -20.10 16.87
C VAL A 200 -30.25 -18.59 16.72
N ARG A 201 -31.43 -18.16 16.25
CA ARG A 201 -31.77 -16.74 16.13
C ARG A 201 -31.67 -15.93 17.43
N GLN A 202 -31.78 -16.58 18.59
CA GLN A 202 -31.71 -15.93 19.90
C GLN A 202 -30.27 -15.75 20.41
N HIS A 203 -29.33 -16.49 19.84
CA HIS A 203 -27.92 -16.49 20.21
C HIS A 203 -26.99 -16.02 19.10
N MET A 204 -27.52 -15.73 17.91
CA MET A 204 -26.75 -15.14 16.83
C MET A 204 -26.35 -13.70 17.13
N ARG A 205 -25.21 -13.29 16.58
CA ARG A 205 -24.73 -11.92 16.63
C ARG A 205 -24.71 -11.30 15.25
N ALA A 206 -25.06 -10.02 15.18
CA ALA A 206 -24.83 -9.23 13.98
C ALA A 206 -23.33 -9.05 13.77
N LEU A 207 -22.87 -9.31 12.55
CA LEU A 207 -21.49 -9.11 12.13
C LEU A 207 -21.32 -7.82 11.37
N ASP A 208 -20.11 -7.28 11.44
CA ASP A 208 -19.71 -6.20 10.57
C ASP A 208 -19.55 -6.71 9.14
N THR A 209 -19.98 -5.88 8.19
CA THR A 209 -19.82 -6.15 6.75
C THR A 209 -18.61 -5.40 6.22
N VAL A 210 -17.82 -6.07 5.38
CA VAL A 210 -16.67 -5.50 4.67
C VAL A 210 -16.81 -5.77 3.18
N ALA A 211 -16.30 -4.85 2.34
CA ALA A 211 -16.37 -5.01 0.90
C ALA A 211 -15.35 -6.04 0.42
N SER A 212 -15.71 -6.83 -0.60
CA SER A 212 -14.84 -7.81 -1.27
C SER A 212 -13.51 -7.20 -1.74
N GLY A 213 -13.55 -5.97 -2.26
CA GLY A 213 -12.39 -5.21 -2.72
C GLY A 213 -11.56 -4.51 -1.64
N ASP A 214 -11.97 -4.54 -0.37
CA ASP A 214 -11.16 -3.96 0.72
C ASP A 214 -9.86 -4.77 0.89
N THR A 215 -8.74 -4.08 1.10
CA THR A 215 -7.45 -4.77 1.33
C THR A 215 -7.47 -5.55 2.64
N ALA A 216 -6.85 -6.73 2.68
CA ALA A 216 -6.77 -7.59 3.86
C ALA A 216 -6.28 -6.83 5.11
N LEU A 217 -5.25 -5.98 4.94
CA LEU A 217 -4.72 -5.13 6.01
C LEU A 217 -5.77 -4.15 6.57
N SER A 218 -6.55 -3.51 5.69
CA SER A 218 -7.58 -2.55 6.11
C SER A 218 -8.73 -3.23 6.85
N VAL A 219 -9.11 -4.44 6.41
CA VAL A 219 -10.13 -5.26 7.06
C VAL A 219 -9.63 -5.71 8.44
N LEU A 220 -8.42 -6.25 8.52
CA LEU A 220 -7.79 -6.67 9.78
C LEU A 220 -7.73 -5.52 10.80
N GLN A 221 -7.31 -4.32 10.37
CA GLN A 221 -7.29 -3.14 11.24
C GLN A 221 -8.68 -2.73 11.71
N ARG A 222 -9.70 -2.79 10.82
CA ARG A 222 -11.09 -2.45 11.16
C ARG A 222 -11.66 -3.44 12.18
N MET A 223 -11.43 -4.73 11.97
CA MET A 223 -11.83 -5.82 12.86
C MET A 223 -11.19 -5.67 14.25
N ARG A 224 -9.87 -5.46 14.32
CA ARG A 224 -9.14 -5.23 15.58
C ARG A 224 -9.63 -4.02 16.35
N ARG A 225 -9.86 -2.89 15.68
CA ARG A 225 -10.36 -1.67 16.35
C ARG A 225 -11.74 -1.86 16.97
N ARG A 226 -12.57 -2.72 16.38
CA ARG A 226 -13.93 -3.02 16.85
C ARG A 226 -13.99 -4.24 17.77
N GLY A 227 -12.86 -4.91 18.02
CA GLY A 227 -12.82 -6.16 18.80
C GLY A 227 -13.64 -7.29 18.17
N ARG A 228 -13.71 -7.35 16.83
CA ARG A 228 -14.45 -8.38 16.10
C ARG A 228 -13.46 -9.39 15.52
N MET A 229 -13.75 -10.68 15.70
CA MET A 229 -12.91 -11.77 15.19
C MET A 229 -13.38 -12.31 13.84
N VAL A 230 -14.61 -11.98 13.44
CA VAL A 230 -15.21 -12.39 12.14
C VAL A 230 -15.88 -11.18 11.49
N ALA A 231 -15.94 -11.18 10.17
CA ALA A 231 -16.71 -10.24 9.37
C ALA A 231 -17.36 -10.94 8.17
N ILE A 232 -18.48 -10.40 7.70
CA ILE A 232 -19.13 -10.84 6.46
C ILE A 232 -18.51 -10.05 5.31
N VAL A 233 -18.12 -10.75 4.25
CA VAL A 233 -17.65 -10.13 3.01
C VAL A 233 -18.82 -9.99 2.07
N SER A 234 -19.13 -8.75 1.68
CA SER A 234 -20.18 -8.45 0.70
C SER A 234 -19.60 -7.98 -0.63
N ASP A 235 -20.30 -8.27 -1.72
CA ASP A 235 -20.01 -7.67 -3.01
C ASP A 235 -20.54 -6.23 -3.10
N GLY A 236 -20.24 -5.54 -4.21
CA GLY A 236 -20.75 -4.21 -4.53
C GLY A 236 -22.28 -4.10 -4.56
N SER A 237 -22.99 -5.23 -4.69
CA SER A 237 -24.46 -5.32 -4.63
C SER A 237 -25.01 -5.49 -3.20
N HIS A 238 -24.17 -5.42 -2.16
CA HIS A 238 -24.50 -5.70 -0.75
C HIS A 238 -24.94 -7.14 -0.44
N ASP A 239 -24.80 -8.06 -1.39
CA ASP A 239 -25.00 -9.48 -1.13
C ASP A 239 -23.76 -10.08 -0.47
N ALA A 240 -23.99 -10.92 0.54
CA ALA A 240 -22.91 -11.64 1.20
C ALA A 240 -22.34 -12.69 0.25
N VAL A 241 -21.01 -12.72 0.10
CA VAL A 241 -20.28 -13.66 -0.76
C VAL A 241 -19.45 -14.65 0.08
N GLY A 242 -19.02 -14.21 1.27
CA GLY A 242 -18.13 -14.99 2.11
C GLY A 242 -18.09 -14.50 3.55
N LEU A 243 -17.32 -15.22 4.35
CA LEU A 243 -16.94 -14.86 5.70
C LEU A 243 -15.43 -14.75 5.77
N VAL A 244 -14.92 -13.86 6.61
CA VAL A 244 -13.48 -13.76 6.86
C VAL A 244 -13.23 -13.67 8.36
N THR A 245 -12.25 -14.45 8.83
CA THR A 245 -11.83 -14.43 10.24
C THR A 245 -10.53 -13.65 10.41
N GLU A 246 -10.25 -13.19 11.62
CA GLU A 246 -8.96 -12.56 11.92
C GLU A 246 -7.79 -13.53 11.69
N ASP A 247 -7.97 -14.82 12.01
CA ASP A 247 -6.95 -15.84 11.77
C ASP A 247 -6.65 -16.00 10.27
N ASP A 248 -7.69 -16.08 9.44
CA ASP A 248 -7.51 -16.18 7.98
C ASP A 248 -6.83 -14.93 7.40
N LEU A 249 -7.06 -13.75 7.98
CA LEU A 249 -6.38 -12.51 7.58
C LEU A 249 -4.92 -12.45 8.04
N LEU A 250 -4.55 -13.16 9.10
CA LEU A 250 -3.19 -13.20 9.63
C LEU A 250 -2.37 -14.34 9.03
N ARG A 251 -3.01 -15.46 8.67
CA ARG A 251 -2.38 -16.68 8.17
C ARG A 251 -1.35 -16.41 7.06
N PRO A 252 -1.61 -15.58 6.02
CA PRO A 252 -0.63 -15.36 4.94
C PRO A 252 0.63 -14.60 5.35
N LEU A 253 0.67 -14.02 6.56
CA LEU A 253 1.88 -13.38 7.09
C LEU A 253 2.84 -14.41 7.69
N PHE A 254 2.32 -15.52 8.19
CA PHE A 254 3.06 -16.52 8.98
C PHE A 254 3.20 -17.87 8.29
N SER A 255 2.32 -18.18 7.34
CA SER A 255 2.36 -19.45 6.61
C SER A 255 3.22 -19.33 5.36
N ASP A 256 4.11 -20.31 5.21
CA ASP A 256 4.67 -20.68 3.91
C ASP A 256 3.53 -21.31 3.11
N GLN A 257 3.31 -20.83 1.89
CA GLN A 257 2.19 -21.21 1.02
C GLN A 257 1.89 -22.72 1.00
#